data_AF-A0AAJ1TBX5-F1
#
_entry.id   AF-A0AAJ1TBX5-F1
#
_cell.length_a   1.000
_cell.length_b   1.000
_cell.length_c   1.000
_cell.angle_alpha   90.00
_cell.angle_beta   90.00
_cell.angle_gamma   90.00
#
_symmetry.space_group_name_H-M   'P 1'
#
loop_
_entity.id
_entity.type
_entity.pdbx_description
1 polymer ?
#
loop_
_entity_poly.entity_id
_entity_poly.type
_entity_poly.pdbx_seq_one_letter_code
_entity_poly.pdbx_strand_id
1 'polypeptide(L)'
;MTEADRAGEHVHATMRVVLVCATTVLMFGLALRPLLEQDYRHPGLAVLAFAVLAGVTGCCSRWVLRRRPLPAALALTGTLLVLAAALTATLAVAPDRRFQAPDWAYGLVGWHFLLLLLDRVRVLVTVLAVHVALSTALFLHAGVPDRAALGTAGTATFSAVTVQLAVVVITRVLCRGSREAAAVAEERDRLRTRMLAAEQWQKGRRDLFTGQLGAVLPLLAALADGVTDPRDEEAQRQCALRATQLRRLFAQNDEVPDPLVHEVAACVDVAERRGVDVSFAVSGAAVSVPVAVRQELTGPLVKALSAARLRARVSVLRTGKDVRIAVITDAHTVVAATSTASVEVEYGQYGEFQRLETRWRN
;
A
#
# COMPACT_ATOMS: atom_id res chain seq x y z
N MET A 1 -2.54 -9.42 -3.05
CA MET A 1 -3.51 -9.56 -1.95
C MET A 1 -3.29 -8.39 -1.01
N THR A 2 -4.24 -7.47 -0.94
CA THR A 2 -4.14 -6.23 -0.14
C THR A 2 -4.36 -6.55 1.35
N GLU A 3 -3.98 -5.64 2.26
CA GLU A 3 -4.27 -5.81 3.70
C GLU A 3 -5.77 -5.90 3.98
N ALA A 4 -6.59 -5.20 3.19
CA ALA A 4 -8.04 -5.31 3.22
C ALA A 4 -8.54 -6.74 2.92
N ASP A 5 -7.93 -7.43 1.94
CA ASP A 5 -8.28 -8.83 1.64
C ASP A 5 -7.95 -9.75 2.82
N ARG A 6 -6.77 -9.58 3.43
CA ARG A 6 -6.34 -10.37 4.60
C ARG A 6 -7.24 -10.17 5.83
N ALA A 7 -7.70 -8.94 6.06
CA ALA A 7 -8.61 -8.62 7.14
C ALA A 7 -9.97 -9.31 6.96
N GLY A 8 -10.50 -9.30 5.73
CA GLY A 8 -11.71 -10.05 5.38
C GLY A 8 -11.54 -11.56 5.57
N GLU A 9 -10.41 -12.13 5.13
CA GLU A 9 -10.11 -13.56 5.33
C GLU A 9 -10.04 -13.95 6.81
N HIS A 10 -9.50 -13.09 7.68
CA HIS A 10 -9.46 -13.31 9.13
C HIS A 10 -10.86 -13.38 9.75
N VAL A 11 -11.77 -12.51 9.34
CA VAL A 11 -13.17 -12.55 9.79
C VAL A 11 -13.82 -13.85 9.35
N HIS A 12 -13.67 -14.25 8.08
CA HIS A 12 -14.21 -15.50 7.57
C HIS A 12 -13.64 -16.74 8.31
N ALA A 13 -12.34 -16.76 8.59
CA ALA A 13 -11.71 -17.84 9.35
C ALA A 13 -12.24 -17.91 10.78
N THR A 14 -12.35 -16.76 11.46
CA THR A 14 -12.86 -16.69 12.84
C THR A 14 -14.33 -17.10 12.91
N MET A 15 -15.14 -16.61 11.97
CA MET A 15 -16.55 -16.97 11.87
C MET A 15 -16.75 -18.46 11.61
N ARG A 16 -15.90 -19.08 10.77
CA ARG A 16 -15.93 -20.53 10.55
C ARG A 16 -15.60 -21.33 11.81
N VAL A 17 -14.67 -20.87 12.65
CA VAL A 17 -14.40 -21.53 13.95
C VAL A 17 -15.64 -21.47 14.84
N VAL A 18 -16.26 -20.29 14.94
CA VAL A 18 -17.52 -20.12 15.69
C VAL A 18 -18.62 -21.03 15.15
N LEU A 19 -18.76 -21.14 13.83
CA LEU A 19 -19.72 -22.03 13.18
C LEU A 19 -19.44 -23.51 13.42
N VAL A 20 -18.18 -23.95 13.44
CA VAL A 20 -17.83 -25.32 13.83
C VAL A 20 -18.27 -25.58 15.27
N CYS A 21 -17.94 -24.69 16.20
CA CYS A 21 -18.34 -24.81 17.60
C CYS A 21 -19.86 -24.83 17.74
N ALA A 22 -20.57 -23.88 17.13
CA ALA A 22 -22.02 -23.80 17.16
C ALA A 22 -22.68 -25.05 16.56
N THR A 23 -22.24 -25.50 15.38
CA THR A 23 -22.78 -26.69 14.71
C THR A 23 -22.56 -27.94 15.57
N THR A 24 -21.38 -28.08 16.18
CA THR A 24 -21.07 -29.19 17.09
C THR A 24 -21.97 -29.17 18.32
N VAL A 25 -22.08 -28.02 18.99
CA VAL A 25 -22.92 -27.85 20.19
C VAL A 25 -24.39 -28.10 19.87
N LEU A 26 -24.89 -27.58 18.75
CA LEU A 26 -26.28 -27.79 18.34
C LEU A 26 -26.53 -29.25 17.94
N MET A 27 -25.59 -29.90 17.27
CA MET A 27 -25.71 -31.32 16.91
C MET A 27 -25.80 -32.21 18.15
N PHE A 28 -24.89 -32.04 19.12
CA PHE A 28 -24.93 -32.87 20.33
C PHE A 28 -25.99 -32.42 21.34
N GLY A 29 -26.29 -31.12 21.42
CA GLY A 29 -27.24 -30.57 22.38
C GLY A 29 -28.70 -30.72 21.96
N LEU A 30 -29.01 -30.56 20.67
CA LEU A 30 -30.38 -30.59 20.16
C LEU A 30 -30.73 -31.86 19.40
N ALA A 31 -29.79 -32.47 18.67
CA ALA A 31 -30.10 -33.62 17.82
C ALA A 31 -29.84 -34.98 18.48
N LEU A 32 -28.86 -35.08 19.39
CA LEU A 32 -28.54 -36.35 20.05
C LEU A 32 -29.71 -36.87 20.90
N ARG A 33 -30.35 -35.99 21.68
CA ARG A 33 -31.43 -36.40 22.58
C ARG A 33 -32.65 -36.96 21.82
N PRO A 34 -33.23 -36.27 20.82
CA PRO A 34 -34.31 -36.84 20.01
C PRO A 34 -33.90 -38.13 19.28
N LEU A 35 -32.65 -38.22 18.79
CA LEU A 35 -32.16 -39.42 18.13
C LEU A 35 -32.18 -40.66 19.04
N LEU A 36 -31.96 -40.48 20.34
CA LEU A 36 -31.94 -41.57 21.33
C LEU A 36 -33.31 -41.86 21.95
N GLU A 37 -34.15 -40.84 22.13
CA GLU A 37 -35.42 -40.93 22.86
C GLU A 37 -36.65 -41.17 21.96
N GLN A 38 -36.57 -40.88 20.66
CA GLN A 38 -37.72 -40.96 19.75
C GLN A 38 -37.74 -42.24 18.94
N ASP A 39 -38.94 -42.75 18.68
CA ASP A 39 -39.16 -43.88 17.79
C ASP A 39 -39.15 -43.44 16.31
N TYR A 40 -38.25 -44.04 15.54
CA TYR A 40 -38.11 -43.85 14.10
C TYR A 40 -38.67 -45.04 13.34
N ARG A 41 -39.25 -44.81 12.15
CA ARG A 41 -39.63 -45.89 11.24
C ARG A 41 -38.42 -46.73 10.82
N HIS A 42 -37.29 -46.04 10.63
CA HIS A 42 -36.02 -46.63 10.24
C HIS A 42 -34.88 -46.05 11.10
N PRO A 43 -34.62 -46.60 12.30
CA PRO A 43 -33.61 -46.05 13.21
C PRO A 43 -32.21 -46.06 12.59
N GLY A 44 -31.89 -47.07 11.77
CA GLY A 44 -30.60 -47.12 11.06
C GLY A 44 -30.37 -45.94 10.11
N LEU A 45 -31.43 -45.41 9.48
CA LEU A 45 -31.32 -44.23 8.61
C LEU A 45 -31.08 -42.95 9.41
N ALA A 46 -31.73 -42.80 10.57
CA ALA A 46 -31.51 -41.66 11.46
C ALA A 46 -30.08 -41.65 12.02
N VAL A 47 -29.57 -42.81 12.46
CA VAL A 47 -28.18 -42.95 12.94
C VAL A 47 -27.17 -42.71 11.81
N LEU A 48 -27.43 -43.25 10.62
CA LEU A 48 -26.57 -43.02 9.44
C LEU A 48 -26.50 -41.53 9.08
N ALA A 49 -27.64 -40.84 9.04
CA ALA A 49 -27.69 -39.40 8.77
C ALA A 49 -26.90 -38.61 9.81
N PHE A 50 -27.03 -38.94 11.09
CA PHE A 50 -26.26 -38.31 12.16
C PHE A 50 -24.75 -38.55 11.98
N ALA A 51 -24.35 -39.78 11.68
CA ALA A 51 -22.94 -40.13 11.44
C ALA A 51 -22.35 -39.37 10.23
N VAL A 52 -23.12 -39.21 9.15
CA VAL A 52 -22.70 -38.43 7.98
C VAL A 52 -22.51 -36.95 8.34
N LEU A 53 -23.46 -36.34 9.05
CA LEU A 53 -23.36 -34.94 9.49
C LEU A 53 -22.18 -34.71 10.44
N ALA A 54 -21.96 -35.64 11.38
CA ALA A 54 -20.79 -35.63 12.26
C ALA A 54 -19.48 -35.74 11.47
N GLY A 55 -19.42 -36.63 10.48
CA GLY A 55 -18.27 -36.81 9.60
C GLY A 55 -17.96 -35.56 8.76
N VAL A 56 -18.99 -34.91 8.20
CA VAL A 56 -18.84 -33.64 7.47
C VAL A 56 -18.30 -32.55 8.40
N THR A 57 -18.88 -32.42 9.61
CA THR A 57 -18.41 -31.43 10.60
C THR A 57 -16.96 -31.69 11.02
N GLY A 58 -16.59 -32.95 11.27
CA GLY A 58 -15.22 -33.35 11.60
C GLY A 58 -14.23 -33.14 10.46
N CYS A 59 -14.64 -33.36 9.21
CA CYS A 59 -13.83 -33.05 8.05
C CYS A 59 -13.61 -31.54 7.93
N CYS A 60 -14.68 -30.76 8.00
CA CYS A 60 -14.61 -29.29 7.96
C CYS A 60 -13.77 -28.72 9.09
N SER A 61 -13.91 -29.23 10.32
CA SER A 61 -13.14 -28.75 11.48
C SER A 61 -11.64 -28.90 11.26
N ARG A 62 -11.18 -30.00 10.65
CA ARG A 62 -9.76 -30.19 10.30
C ARG A 62 -9.23 -29.08 9.39
N TRP A 63 -10.01 -28.64 8.40
CA TRP A 63 -9.61 -27.57 7.48
C TRP A 63 -9.69 -26.18 8.12
N VAL A 64 -10.75 -25.93 8.88
CA VAL A 64 -10.99 -24.67 9.59
C VAL A 64 -9.92 -24.44 10.67
N LEU A 65 -9.58 -25.46 11.46
CA LEU A 65 -8.53 -25.39 12.49
C LEU A 65 -7.14 -25.18 11.87
N ARG A 66 -6.89 -25.70 10.67
CA ARG A 66 -5.67 -25.45 9.90
C ARG A 66 -5.64 -24.08 9.22
N ARG A 67 -6.68 -23.25 9.40
CA ARG A 67 -6.88 -21.95 8.75
C ARG A 67 -6.67 -22.00 7.23
N ARG A 68 -7.02 -23.12 6.60
CA ARG A 68 -6.94 -23.29 5.15
C ARG A 68 -8.31 -23.03 4.51
N PRO A 69 -8.35 -22.43 3.32
CA PRO A 69 -9.60 -22.29 2.59
C PRO A 69 -10.16 -23.69 2.30
N LEU A 70 -11.49 -23.85 2.44
CA LEU A 70 -12.12 -25.12 2.10
C LEU A 70 -12.05 -25.32 0.57
N PRO A 71 -11.55 -26.48 0.11
CA PRO A 71 -11.56 -26.80 -1.31
C PRO A 71 -12.98 -26.77 -1.87
N ALA A 72 -13.16 -26.22 -3.08
CA ALA A 72 -14.49 -26.11 -3.69
C ALA A 72 -15.18 -27.47 -3.87
N ALA A 73 -14.40 -28.51 -4.21
CA ALA A 73 -14.88 -29.88 -4.30
C ALA A 73 -15.40 -30.38 -2.95
N LEU A 74 -14.66 -30.16 -1.85
CA LEU A 74 -15.07 -30.56 -0.51
C LEU A 74 -16.35 -29.84 -0.07
N ALA A 75 -16.45 -28.54 -0.36
CA ALA A 75 -17.65 -27.77 -0.08
C ALA A 75 -18.85 -28.34 -0.84
N LEU A 76 -18.69 -28.65 -2.13
CA LEU A 76 -19.75 -29.24 -2.96
C LEU A 76 -20.17 -30.63 -2.46
N THR A 77 -19.21 -31.54 -2.27
CA THR A 77 -19.49 -32.91 -1.79
C THR A 77 -20.10 -32.88 -0.39
N GLY A 78 -19.59 -32.03 0.50
CA GLY A 78 -20.15 -31.83 1.83
C GLY A 78 -21.58 -31.30 1.77
N THR A 79 -21.89 -30.38 0.86
CA THR A 79 -23.25 -29.84 0.68
C THR A 79 -24.22 -30.93 0.23
N LEU A 80 -23.82 -31.74 -0.77
CA LEU A 80 -24.63 -32.84 -1.28
C LEU A 80 -24.84 -33.92 -0.21
N LEU A 81 -23.80 -34.26 0.56
CA LEU A 81 -23.90 -35.20 1.68
C LEU A 81 -24.83 -34.70 2.78
N VAL A 82 -24.73 -33.41 3.15
CA VAL A 82 -25.63 -32.80 4.13
C VAL A 82 -27.08 -32.82 3.64
N LEU A 83 -27.33 -32.50 2.37
CA LEU A 83 -28.67 -32.54 1.80
C LEU A 83 -29.25 -33.97 1.77
N ALA A 84 -28.42 -34.95 1.37
CA ALA A 84 -28.80 -36.35 1.37
C ALA A 84 -29.07 -36.88 2.80
N ALA A 85 -28.23 -36.52 3.77
CA ALA A 85 -28.41 -36.88 5.16
C ALA A 85 -29.68 -36.24 5.75
N ALA A 86 -29.94 -34.97 5.43
CA ALA A 86 -31.18 -34.29 5.82
C ALA A 86 -32.42 -35.02 5.31
N LEU A 87 -32.44 -35.34 4.01
CA LEU A 87 -33.53 -36.08 3.38
C LEU A 87 -33.71 -37.46 4.02
N THR A 88 -32.60 -38.16 4.26
CA THR A 88 -32.61 -39.49 4.88
C THR A 88 -33.15 -39.45 6.31
N ALA A 89 -32.78 -38.44 7.10
CA ALA A 89 -33.30 -38.23 8.45
C ALA A 89 -34.81 -37.93 8.43
N THR A 90 -35.27 -37.03 7.55
CA THR A 90 -36.69 -36.69 7.44
C THR A 90 -37.55 -37.88 6.92
N LEU A 91 -36.98 -38.76 6.10
CA LEU A 91 -37.64 -40.00 5.66
C LEU A 91 -37.71 -41.07 6.75
N ALA A 92 -36.80 -41.06 7.73
CA ALA A 92 -36.83 -41.96 8.89
C ALA A 92 -37.96 -41.60 9.88
N VAL A 93 -38.45 -40.36 9.83
CA VAL A 93 -39.52 -39.84 10.69
C VAL A 93 -40.90 -40.09 10.08
N ALA A 94 -41.86 -40.43 10.92
CA ALA A 94 -43.25 -40.59 10.49
C ALA A 94 -43.82 -39.25 9.97
N PRO A 95 -44.65 -39.22 8.91
CA PRO A 95 -45.05 -37.97 8.26
C PRO A 95 -45.78 -36.98 9.17
N ASP A 96 -46.54 -37.48 10.14
CA ASP A 96 -47.26 -36.74 11.18
C ASP A 96 -46.33 -36.05 12.20
N ARG A 97 -45.05 -36.47 12.27
CA ARG A 97 -44.05 -35.96 13.20
C ARG A 97 -42.95 -35.10 12.56
N ARG A 98 -43.08 -34.77 11.26
CA ARG A 98 -42.15 -33.87 10.57
C ARG A 98 -42.25 -32.44 11.13
N PHE A 99 -41.16 -31.68 11.09
CA PHE A 99 -41.04 -30.35 11.73
C PHE A 99 -41.24 -30.33 13.26
N GLN A 100 -41.27 -31.49 13.92
CA GLN A 100 -41.31 -31.62 15.37
C GLN A 100 -39.97 -32.15 15.89
N ALA A 101 -39.87 -32.40 17.20
CA ALA A 101 -38.65 -32.89 17.84
C ALA A 101 -37.99 -34.11 17.15
N PRO A 102 -38.72 -35.11 16.61
CA PRO A 102 -38.10 -36.24 15.92
C PRO A 102 -37.36 -35.86 14.64
N ASP A 103 -37.76 -34.77 13.97
CA ASP A 103 -37.14 -34.22 12.76
C ASP A 103 -35.98 -33.26 13.12
N TRP A 104 -35.10 -33.72 14.00
CA TRP A 104 -33.99 -32.95 14.56
C TRP A 104 -33.04 -32.38 13.50
N ALA A 105 -32.97 -33.01 12.32
CA ALA A 105 -32.07 -32.61 11.25
C ALA A 105 -32.50 -31.28 10.62
N TYR A 106 -33.80 -30.97 10.60
CA TYR A 106 -34.35 -29.84 9.86
C TYR A 106 -33.69 -28.50 10.25
N GLY A 107 -33.67 -28.18 11.55
CA GLY A 107 -33.06 -26.94 12.04
C GLY A 107 -31.52 -26.96 11.99
N LEU A 108 -30.91 -28.15 12.04
CA LEU A 108 -29.45 -28.33 12.13
C LEU A 108 -28.74 -28.19 10.79
N VAL A 109 -29.42 -28.53 9.69
CA VAL A 109 -28.85 -28.58 8.34
C VAL A 109 -28.39 -27.20 7.85
N GLY A 110 -29.12 -26.13 8.18
CA GLY A 110 -28.70 -24.78 7.81
C GLY A 110 -27.39 -24.33 8.47
N TRP A 111 -27.04 -24.86 9.65
CA TRP A 111 -25.73 -24.61 10.28
C TRP A 111 -24.59 -25.27 9.51
N HIS A 112 -24.81 -26.46 8.96
CA HIS A 112 -23.85 -27.14 8.10
C HIS A 112 -23.67 -26.38 6.77
N PHE A 113 -24.76 -25.84 6.20
CA PHE A 113 -24.64 -24.99 5.02
C PHE A 113 -23.90 -23.68 5.31
N LEU A 114 -24.14 -23.04 6.47
CA LEU A 114 -23.35 -21.88 6.88
C LEU A 114 -21.87 -22.22 6.97
N LEU A 115 -21.52 -23.35 7.59
CA LEU A 115 -20.14 -23.80 7.72
C LEU A 115 -19.45 -24.01 6.36
N LEU A 116 -20.15 -24.65 5.41
CA LEU A 116 -19.61 -25.01 4.10
C LEU A 116 -19.61 -23.84 3.10
N LEU A 117 -20.63 -22.98 3.12
CA LEU A 117 -20.93 -22.00 2.07
C LEU A 117 -20.95 -20.54 2.55
N LEU A 118 -20.36 -20.22 3.70
CA LEU A 118 -20.28 -18.85 4.22
C LEU A 118 -19.77 -17.83 3.19
N ASP A 119 -18.79 -18.24 2.38
CA ASP A 119 -18.16 -17.38 1.37
C ASP A 119 -19.00 -17.28 0.07
N ARG A 120 -20.01 -18.17 -0.09
CA ARG A 120 -20.82 -18.33 -1.30
C ARG A 120 -22.30 -18.13 -0.99
N VAL A 121 -22.64 -16.95 -0.49
CA VAL A 121 -23.98 -16.67 0.03
C VAL A 121 -25.11 -16.91 -0.98
N ARG A 122 -24.90 -16.66 -2.28
CA ARG A 122 -25.91 -16.97 -3.30
C ARG A 122 -26.23 -18.47 -3.32
N VAL A 123 -25.18 -19.30 -3.31
CA VAL A 123 -25.31 -20.76 -3.28
C VAL A 123 -25.92 -21.23 -1.96
N LEU A 124 -25.48 -20.65 -0.83
CA LEU A 124 -26.07 -20.90 0.49
C LEU A 124 -27.57 -20.68 0.50
N VAL A 125 -28.02 -19.50 0.04
CA VAL A 125 -29.45 -19.14 0.01
C VAL A 125 -30.21 -20.07 -0.93
N THR A 126 -29.66 -20.41 -2.09
CA THR A 126 -30.32 -21.36 -3.00
C THR A 126 -30.45 -22.75 -2.40
N VAL A 127 -29.41 -23.26 -1.75
CA VAL A 127 -29.43 -24.60 -1.15
C VAL A 127 -30.36 -24.63 0.06
N LEU A 128 -30.39 -23.56 0.86
CA LEU A 128 -31.33 -23.43 1.96
C LEU A 128 -32.78 -23.39 1.46
N ALA A 129 -33.05 -22.63 0.40
CA ALA A 129 -34.37 -22.59 -0.23
C ALA A 129 -34.79 -23.95 -0.80
N VAL A 130 -33.87 -24.68 -1.44
CA VAL A 130 -34.11 -26.05 -1.92
C VAL A 130 -34.41 -26.99 -0.76
N HIS A 131 -33.66 -26.90 0.35
CA HIS A 131 -33.92 -27.72 1.53
C HIS A 131 -35.31 -27.44 2.12
N VAL A 132 -35.68 -26.17 2.31
CA VAL A 132 -37.01 -25.78 2.80
C VAL A 132 -38.10 -26.28 1.84
N ALA A 133 -37.95 -26.02 0.54
CA ALA A 133 -38.93 -26.45 -0.47
C ALA A 133 -39.12 -27.97 -0.49
N LEU A 134 -38.03 -28.74 -0.40
CA LEU A 134 -38.09 -30.20 -0.37
C LEU A 134 -38.77 -30.72 0.90
N SER A 135 -38.42 -30.18 2.06
CA SER A 135 -39.04 -30.53 3.34
C SER A 135 -40.53 -30.19 3.37
N THR A 136 -40.91 -29.02 2.85
CA THR A 136 -42.31 -28.61 2.70
C THR A 136 -43.06 -29.51 1.72
N ALA A 137 -42.46 -29.85 0.57
CA ALA A 137 -43.08 -30.74 -0.42
C ALA A 137 -43.33 -32.13 0.17
N LEU A 138 -42.37 -32.70 0.90
CA LEU A 138 -42.54 -33.99 1.58
C LEU A 138 -43.68 -33.94 2.60
N PHE A 139 -43.76 -32.87 3.38
CA PHE A 139 -44.82 -32.66 4.37
C PHE A 139 -46.20 -32.54 3.74
N LEU A 140 -46.35 -31.79 2.65
CA LEU A 140 -47.62 -31.66 1.92
C LEU A 140 -48.00 -32.95 1.19
N HIS A 141 -47.03 -33.74 0.73
CA HIS A 141 -47.29 -35.01 0.05
C HIS A 141 -47.83 -36.09 1.01
N ALA A 142 -47.65 -35.92 2.32
CA ALA A 142 -48.13 -36.86 3.32
C ALA A 142 -49.65 -36.80 3.59
N GLY A 143 -50.34 -35.79 3.06
CA GLY A 143 -51.77 -35.55 3.27
C GLY A 143 -52.06 -34.09 3.57
N VAL A 144 -53.35 -33.76 3.81
CA VAL A 144 -53.76 -32.40 4.17
C VAL A 144 -53.37 -32.14 5.63
N PRO A 145 -52.42 -31.23 5.90
CA PRO A 145 -52.01 -30.95 7.27
C PRO A 145 -53.09 -30.13 7.99
N ASP A 146 -53.30 -30.43 9.27
CA ASP A 146 -54.14 -29.60 10.12
C ASP A 146 -53.49 -28.22 10.39
N ARG A 147 -54.30 -27.22 10.75
CA ARG A 147 -53.86 -25.84 11.03
C ARG A 147 -52.77 -25.80 12.10
N ALA A 148 -52.86 -26.65 13.13
CA ALA A 148 -51.83 -26.74 14.16
C ALA A 148 -50.49 -27.21 13.58
N ALA A 149 -50.50 -28.26 12.74
CA ALA A 149 -49.30 -28.78 12.10
C ALA A 149 -48.65 -27.77 11.13
N LEU A 150 -49.47 -27.01 10.39
CA LEU A 150 -48.99 -25.90 9.57
C LEU A 150 -48.34 -24.79 10.40
N GLY A 151 -48.93 -24.44 11.54
CA GLY A 151 -48.37 -23.47 12.48
C GLY A 151 -47.02 -23.92 13.03
N THR A 152 -46.90 -25.18 13.46
CA THR A 152 -45.65 -25.78 13.93
C THR A 152 -44.57 -25.77 12.83
N ALA A 153 -44.90 -26.24 11.62
CA ALA A 153 -43.96 -26.25 10.50
C ALA A 153 -43.51 -24.84 10.09
N GLY A 154 -44.44 -23.88 10.05
CA GLY A 154 -44.16 -22.48 9.79
C GLY A 154 -43.24 -21.86 10.83
N THR A 155 -43.51 -22.13 12.11
CA THR A 155 -42.71 -21.60 13.24
C THR A 155 -41.30 -22.21 13.26
N ALA A 156 -41.17 -23.52 13.04
CA ALA A 156 -39.89 -24.22 12.94
C ALA A 156 -39.05 -23.68 11.76
N THR A 157 -39.69 -23.48 10.60
CA THR A 157 -39.03 -22.92 9.40
C THR A 157 -38.60 -21.49 9.62
N PHE A 158 -39.50 -20.64 10.11
CA PHE A 158 -39.23 -19.23 10.34
C PHE A 158 -38.10 -19.03 11.35
N SER A 159 -38.14 -19.75 12.48
CA SER A 159 -37.11 -19.67 13.51
C SER A 159 -35.75 -20.14 12.99
N ALA A 160 -35.69 -21.27 12.28
CA ALA A 160 -34.45 -21.79 11.71
C ALA A 160 -33.84 -20.82 10.67
N VAL A 161 -34.62 -20.40 9.69
CA VAL A 161 -34.15 -19.54 8.59
C VAL A 161 -33.76 -18.15 9.09
N THR A 162 -34.52 -17.56 10.02
CA THR A 162 -34.24 -16.20 10.53
C THR A 162 -32.88 -16.14 11.21
N VAL A 163 -32.57 -17.10 12.09
CA VAL A 163 -31.27 -17.16 12.78
C VAL A 163 -30.15 -17.36 11.78
N GLN A 164 -30.33 -18.25 10.81
CA GLN A 164 -29.32 -18.54 9.79
C GLN A 164 -29.03 -17.32 8.90
N LEU A 165 -30.06 -16.57 8.48
CA LEU A 165 -29.89 -15.36 7.70
C LEU A 165 -29.25 -14.23 8.52
N ALA A 166 -29.59 -14.10 9.81
CA ALA A 166 -28.97 -13.12 10.69
C ALA A 166 -27.44 -13.33 10.78
N VAL A 167 -27.00 -14.59 10.90
CA VAL A 167 -25.58 -14.97 10.89
C VAL A 167 -24.88 -14.51 9.60
N VAL A 168 -25.52 -14.69 8.44
CA VAL A 168 -25.00 -14.22 7.14
C VAL A 168 -24.85 -12.70 7.11
N VAL A 169 -25.87 -11.97 7.58
CA VAL A 169 -25.85 -10.50 7.62
C VAL A 169 -24.75 -10.00 8.54
N ILE A 170 -24.66 -10.52 9.77
CA ILE A 170 -23.62 -10.17 10.75
C ILE A 170 -22.24 -10.40 10.14
N THR A 171 -21.99 -11.58 9.56
CA THR A 171 -20.70 -11.90 8.93
C THR A 171 -20.35 -10.88 7.84
N ARG A 172 -21.31 -10.51 6.99
CA ARG A 172 -21.06 -9.53 5.92
C ARG A 172 -20.77 -8.14 6.44
N VAL A 173 -21.50 -7.68 7.45
CA VAL A 173 -21.27 -6.38 8.08
C VAL A 173 -19.87 -6.35 8.70
N LEU A 174 -19.47 -7.41 9.41
CA LEU A 174 -18.13 -7.52 9.97
C LEU A 174 -17.06 -7.53 8.88
N CYS A 175 -17.21 -8.36 7.84
CA CYS A 175 -16.24 -8.40 6.73
C CYS A 175 -16.10 -7.05 6.03
N ARG A 176 -17.21 -6.32 5.83
CA ARG A 176 -17.20 -4.99 5.24
C ARG A 176 -16.50 -3.98 6.16
N GLY A 177 -16.86 -3.95 7.44
CA GLY A 177 -16.24 -3.05 8.42
C GLY A 177 -14.73 -3.32 8.59
N SER A 178 -14.30 -4.58 8.61
CA SER A 178 -12.88 -4.93 8.68
C SER A 178 -12.10 -4.53 7.43
N ARG A 179 -12.71 -4.65 6.23
CA ARG A 179 -12.10 -4.18 4.99
C ARG A 179 -11.95 -2.66 4.96
N GLU A 180 -12.99 -1.95 5.37
CA GLU A 180 -12.98 -0.48 5.47
C GLU A 180 -11.94 -0.01 6.49
N ALA A 181 -11.90 -0.64 7.67
CA ALA A 181 -10.90 -0.33 8.70
C ALA A 181 -9.47 -0.59 8.23
N ALA A 182 -9.22 -1.68 7.51
CA ALA A 182 -7.90 -2.00 6.96
C ALA A 182 -7.48 -0.98 5.89
N ALA A 183 -8.40 -0.54 5.02
CA ALA A 183 -8.11 0.50 4.03
C ALA A 183 -7.77 1.84 4.68
N VAL A 184 -8.49 2.22 5.75
CA VAL A 184 -8.20 3.43 6.53
C VAL A 184 -6.85 3.33 7.26
N ALA A 185 -6.52 2.15 7.80
CA ALA A 185 -5.23 1.91 8.44
C ALA A 185 -4.07 2.05 7.45
N GLU A 186 -4.19 1.48 6.25
CA GLU A 186 -3.17 1.57 5.20
C GLU A 186 -2.93 3.04 4.79
N GLU A 187 -3.99 3.83 4.62
CA GLU A 187 -3.85 5.25 4.28
C GLU A 187 -3.22 6.05 5.44
N ARG A 188 -3.60 5.74 6.69
CA ARG A 188 -3.00 6.35 7.88
C ARG A 188 -1.51 6.05 7.97
N ASP A 189 -1.09 4.82 7.68
CA ASP A 189 0.32 4.43 7.71
C ASP A 189 1.12 5.10 6.58
N ARG A 190 0.53 5.26 5.39
CA ARG A 190 1.14 6.04 4.29
C ARG A 190 1.33 7.50 4.68
N LEU A 191 0.32 8.13 5.27
CA LEU A 191 0.41 9.52 5.73
C LEU A 191 1.45 9.67 6.84
N ARG A 192 1.47 8.75 7.81
CA ARG A 192 2.46 8.74 8.90
C ARG A 192 3.88 8.60 8.36
N THR A 193 4.10 7.73 7.37
CA THR A 193 5.41 7.56 6.73
C THR A 193 5.87 8.85 6.03
N ARG A 194 4.96 9.54 5.32
CA ARG A 194 5.26 10.83 4.69
C ARG A 194 5.59 11.92 5.70
N MET A 195 4.85 11.98 6.80
CA MET A 195 5.12 12.93 7.89
C MET A 195 6.50 12.71 8.50
N LEU A 196 6.84 11.46 8.85
CA LEU A 196 8.16 11.12 9.40
C LEU A 196 9.29 11.43 8.42
N ALA A 197 9.11 11.18 7.12
CA ALA A 197 10.09 11.55 6.10
C ALA A 197 10.28 13.07 6.00
N ALA A 198 9.19 13.86 6.04
CA ALA A 198 9.25 15.31 6.03
C ALA A 198 9.91 15.90 7.28
N GLU A 199 9.61 15.35 8.46
CA GLU A 199 10.25 15.73 9.72
C GLU A 199 11.75 15.42 9.71
N GLN A 200 12.13 14.25 9.21
CA GLN A 200 13.53 13.86 9.11
C GLN A 200 14.29 14.72 8.09
N TRP A 201 13.65 15.06 6.97
CA TRP A 201 14.19 16.02 6.00
C TRP A 201 14.40 17.40 6.63
N GLN A 202 13.40 17.92 7.34
CA GLN A 202 13.49 19.22 8.00
C GLN A 202 14.57 19.23 9.09
N LYS A 203 14.71 18.14 9.86
CA LYS A 203 15.78 17.99 10.85
C LYS A 203 17.15 17.96 10.20
N GLY A 204 17.33 17.15 9.15
CA GLY A 204 18.59 17.10 8.40
C GLY A 204 18.98 18.46 7.81
N ARG A 205 17.99 19.21 7.31
CA ARG A 205 18.20 20.60 6.85
C ARG A 205 18.66 21.51 7.98
N ARG A 206 18.05 21.44 9.16
CA ARG A 206 18.44 22.24 10.33
C ARG A 206 19.86 21.90 10.78
N ASP A 207 20.18 20.62 10.87
CA ASP A 207 21.50 20.16 11.31
C ASP A 207 22.60 20.61 10.34
N LEU A 208 22.37 20.51 9.03
CA LEU A 208 23.29 21.02 7.99
C LEU A 208 23.48 22.54 8.11
N PHE A 209 22.39 23.29 8.27
CA PHE A 209 22.43 24.73 8.40
C PHE A 209 23.15 25.18 9.67
N THR A 210 22.90 24.53 10.82
CA THR A 210 23.59 24.80 12.09
C THR A 210 25.07 24.44 12.01
N GLY A 211 25.44 23.31 11.39
CA GLY A 211 26.84 22.93 11.20
C GLY A 211 27.62 23.95 10.35
N GLN A 212 27.01 24.46 9.29
CA GLN A 212 27.65 25.44 8.41
C GLN A 212 27.72 26.85 9.03
N LEU A 213 26.70 27.29 9.77
CA LEU A 213 26.74 28.56 10.52
C LEU A 213 27.71 28.51 11.71
N GLY A 214 27.84 27.35 12.36
CA GLY A 214 28.79 27.15 13.46
C GLY A 214 30.24 27.40 13.08
N ALA A 215 30.58 27.29 11.79
CA ALA A 215 31.92 27.60 11.28
C ALA A 215 32.13 29.09 10.95
N VAL A 216 31.05 29.89 10.85
CA VAL A 216 31.12 31.33 10.51
C VAL A 216 31.02 32.21 11.76
N LEU A 217 30.21 31.81 12.74
CA LEU A 217 30.01 32.56 13.99
C LEU A 217 31.31 32.88 14.75
N PRO A 218 32.29 31.96 14.89
CA PRO A 218 33.55 32.26 15.58
C PRO A 218 34.41 33.29 14.85
N LEU A 219 34.38 33.31 13.51
CA LEU A 219 35.10 34.29 12.71
C LEU A 219 34.50 35.69 12.90
N LEU A 220 33.17 35.79 12.90
CA LEU A 220 32.45 37.04 13.17
C LEU A 220 32.70 37.55 14.60
N ALA A 221 32.75 36.64 15.58
CA ALA A 221 33.10 36.98 16.96
C ALA A 221 34.55 37.50 17.06
N ALA A 222 35.51 36.82 16.43
CA ALA A 222 36.93 37.24 16.44
C ALA A 222 37.18 38.60 15.76
N LEU A 223 36.38 38.94 14.74
CA LEU A 223 36.37 40.27 14.12
C LEU A 223 35.70 41.33 15.01
N ALA A 224 34.61 40.98 15.71
CA ALA A 224 33.90 41.88 16.61
C ALA A 224 34.70 42.19 17.89
N ASP A 225 35.41 41.20 18.42
CA ASP A 225 36.25 41.32 19.62
C ASP A 225 37.61 41.97 19.32
N GLY A 226 37.90 42.31 18.07
CA GLY A 226 39.16 42.95 17.65
C GLY A 226 40.38 42.03 17.72
N VAL A 227 40.18 40.71 17.85
CA VAL A 227 41.24 39.71 17.94
C VAL A 227 41.89 39.48 16.57
N THR A 228 41.15 39.69 15.49
CA THR A 228 41.63 39.58 14.10
C THR A 228 41.72 40.97 13.47
N ASP A 229 42.88 41.36 12.94
CA ASP A 229 43.04 42.65 12.25
C ASP A 229 42.40 42.59 10.85
N PRO A 230 41.39 43.43 10.55
CA PRO A 230 40.75 43.49 9.24
C PRO A 230 41.69 43.92 8.09
N ARG A 231 42.89 44.42 8.39
CA ARG A 231 43.90 44.78 7.38
C ARG A 231 44.87 43.64 7.04
N ASP A 232 44.80 42.51 7.74
CA ASP A 232 45.60 41.33 7.43
C ASP A 232 45.07 40.63 6.16
N GLU A 233 45.98 40.28 5.24
CA GLU A 233 45.63 39.63 3.98
C GLU A 233 45.01 38.23 4.20
N GLU A 234 45.46 37.52 5.24
CA GLU A 234 44.94 36.19 5.57
C GLU A 234 43.52 36.27 6.13
N ALA A 235 43.24 37.25 7.01
CA ALA A 235 41.90 37.52 7.52
C ALA A 235 40.92 37.91 6.40
N GLN A 236 41.35 38.72 5.43
CA GLN A 236 40.54 39.10 4.27
C GLN A 236 40.23 37.90 3.37
N ARG A 237 41.21 37.01 3.11
CA ARG A 237 40.99 35.76 2.35
C ARG A 237 39.98 34.86 3.05
N GLN A 238 40.10 34.67 4.36
CA GLN A 238 39.18 33.82 5.11
C GLN A 238 37.76 34.42 5.14
N CYS A 239 37.63 35.74 5.31
CA CYS A 239 36.34 36.44 5.18
C CYS A 239 35.71 36.25 3.78
N ALA A 240 36.49 36.42 2.71
CA ALA A 240 36.00 36.26 1.34
C ALA A 240 35.54 34.82 1.06
N LEU A 241 36.27 33.82 1.55
CA LEU A 241 35.89 32.41 1.48
C LEU A 241 34.59 32.13 2.23
N ARG A 242 34.47 32.57 3.49
CA ARG A 242 33.26 32.35 4.30
C ARG A 242 32.04 33.09 3.74
N ALA A 243 32.21 34.31 3.20
CA ALA A 243 31.16 35.04 2.52
C ALA A 243 30.70 34.33 1.23
N THR A 244 31.62 33.73 0.47
CA THR A 244 31.29 32.93 -0.72
C THR A 244 30.55 31.65 -0.34
N GLN A 245 30.96 30.97 0.73
CA GLN A 245 30.27 29.79 1.27
C GLN A 245 28.84 30.14 1.74
N LEU A 246 28.63 31.26 2.44
CA LEU A 246 27.31 31.74 2.84
C LEU A 246 26.42 32.09 1.65
N ARG A 247 26.96 32.80 0.65
CA ARG A 247 26.20 33.10 -0.58
C ARG A 247 25.80 31.83 -1.32
N ARG A 248 26.70 30.84 -1.42
CA ARG A 248 26.39 29.52 -2.00
C ARG A 248 25.29 28.79 -1.20
N LEU A 249 25.37 28.84 0.13
CA LEU A 249 24.38 28.23 1.03
C LEU A 249 22.99 28.87 0.90
N PHE A 250 22.91 30.20 0.79
CA PHE A 250 21.64 30.90 0.56
C PHE A 250 21.12 30.70 -0.87
N ALA A 251 22.00 30.69 -1.88
CA ALA A 251 21.62 30.45 -3.27
C ALA A 251 21.13 29.02 -3.53
N GLN A 252 21.69 28.02 -2.82
CA GLN A 252 21.22 26.63 -2.88
C GLN A 252 19.88 26.40 -2.15
N ASN A 253 19.41 27.33 -1.29
CA ASN A 253 18.21 27.14 -0.49
C ASN A 253 16.94 27.80 -1.07
N ASP A 254 17.02 28.49 -2.22
CA ASP A 254 15.92 29.27 -2.81
C ASP A 254 15.13 28.50 -3.89
N GLU A 255 15.09 27.17 -3.78
CA GLU A 255 15.03 26.29 -4.95
C GLU A 255 13.59 25.95 -5.43
N VAL A 256 13.28 26.40 -6.66
CA VAL A 256 12.89 25.43 -7.71
C VAL A 256 14.19 25.03 -8.43
N PRO A 257 14.51 23.72 -8.58
CA PRO A 257 15.79 23.30 -9.14
C PRO A 257 15.85 23.67 -10.62
N ASP A 258 16.80 24.52 -11.01
CA ASP A 258 17.15 24.78 -12.41
C ASP A 258 18.09 23.66 -12.88
N PRO A 259 17.64 22.76 -13.80
CA PRO A 259 18.45 21.64 -14.26
C PRO A 259 19.79 22.05 -14.87
N LEU A 260 19.87 23.23 -15.51
CA LEU A 260 21.12 23.71 -16.11
C LEU A 260 22.13 24.12 -15.03
N VAL A 261 21.69 24.80 -13.97
CA VAL A 261 22.57 25.19 -12.86
C VAL A 261 23.09 23.96 -12.14
N HIS A 262 22.25 22.93 -11.97
CA HIS A 262 22.65 21.67 -11.37
C HIS A 262 23.77 20.99 -12.19
N GLU A 263 23.62 20.89 -13.51
CA GLU A 263 24.63 20.31 -14.41
C GLU A 263 25.95 21.11 -14.39
N VAL A 264 25.89 22.45 -14.39
CA VAL A 264 27.08 23.32 -14.30
C VAL A 264 27.78 23.19 -12.95
N ALA A 265 27.02 23.17 -11.85
CA ALA A 265 27.56 23.01 -10.50
C ALA A 265 28.29 21.67 -10.34
N ALA A 266 27.77 20.58 -10.93
CA ALA A 266 28.44 19.29 -10.93
C ALA A 266 29.81 19.35 -11.64
N CYS A 267 29.92 20.11 -12.74
CA CYS A 267 31.18 20.31 -13.45
C CYS A 267 32.20 21.10 -12.61
N VAL A 268 31.73 22.13 -11.88
CA VAL A 268 32.55 22.91 -10.95
C VAL A 268 33.06 22.03 -9.80
N ASP A 269 32.19 21.23 -9.18
CA ASP A 269 32.57 20.32 -8.08
C ASP A 269 33.63 19.28 -8.51
N VAL A 270 33.66 18.87 -9.78
CA VAL A 270 34.71 18.00 -10.32
C VAL A 270 36.04 18.76 -10.45
N ALA A 271 36.02 20.03 -10.86
CA ALA A 271 37.23 20.85 -10.97
C ALA A 271 37.82 21.22 -9.61
N GLU A 272 36.99 21.61 -8.64
CA GLU A 272 37.40 21.89 -7.26
C GLU A 272 38.08 20.67 -6.61
N ARG A 273 37.54 19.46 -6.83
CA ARG A 273 38.14 18.20 -6.33
C ARG A 273 39.53 17.90 -6.90
N ARG A 274 39.88 18.48 -8.05
CA ARG A 274 41.22 18.37 -8.63
C ARG A 274 42.19 19.44 -8.11
N GLY A 275 41.74 20.35 -7.25
CA GLY A 275 42.55 21.43 -6.68
C GLY A 275 42.52 22.74 -7.45
N VAL A 276 41.58 22.93 -8.39
CA VAL A 276 41.38 24.21 -9.08
C VAL A 276 40.49 25.11 -8.23
N ASP A 277 40.92 26.36 -7.99
CA ASP A 277 40.11 27.37 -7.31
C ASP A 277 39.07 27.93 -8.30
N VAL A 278 37.79 27.58 -8.10
CA VAL A 278 36.71 27.92 -9.03
C VAL A 278 35.74 28.93 -8.39
N SER A 279 35.63 30.11 -9.00
CA SER A 279 34.58 31.07 -8.66
C SER A 279 33.35 30.85 -9.56
N PHE A 280 32.23 30.42 -8.99
CA PHE A 280 30.98 30.17 -9.73
C PHE A 280 29.92 31.21 -9.37
N ALA A 281 29.37 31.88 -10.38
CA ALA A 281 28.30 32.86 -10.24
C ALA A 281 27.12 32.54 -11.16
N VAL A 282 25.90 32.73 -10.66
CA VAL A 282 24.67 32.57 -11.44
C VAL A 282 23.87 33.86 -11.34
N SER A 283 23.34 34.33 -12.47
CA SER A 283 22.56 35.57 -12.54
C SER A 283 21.34 35.41 -13.45
N GLY A 284 20.25 36.09 -13.08
CA GLY A 284 18.98 36.07 -13.80
C GLY A 284 18.02 34.95 -13.37
N ALA A 285 16.79 34.99 -13.88
CA ALA A 285 15.73 34.04 -13.55
C ALA A 285 15.94 32.67 -14.22
N ALA A 286 15.38 31.61 -13.64
CA ALA A 286 15.42 30.27 -14.22
C ALA A 286 14.69 30.25 -15.59
N VAL A 287 15.33 29.65 -16.58
CA VAL A 287 14.79 29.50 -17.94
C VAL A 287 14.76 28.01 -18.25
N SER A 288 13.63 27.52 -18.78
CA SER A 288 13.52 26.10 -19.18
C SER A 288 14.35 25.86 -20.45
N VAL A 289 15.52 25.26 -20.29
CA VAL A 289 16.41 24.90 -21.40
C VAL A 289 16.24 23.41 -21.74
N PRO A 290 15.93 23.05 -23.01
CA PRO A 290 15.84 21.65 -23.43
C PRO A 290 17.12 20.86 -23.18
N VAL A 291 16.98 19.57 -22.84
CA VAL A 291 18.11 18.68 -22.45
C VAL A 291 19.24 18.69 -23.48
N ALA A 292 18.92 18.60 -24.77
CA ALA A 292 19.91 18.60 -25.85
C ALA A 292 20.75 19.90 -25.86
N VAL A 293 20.10 21.05 -25.66
CA VAL A 293 20.76 22.35 -25.61
C VAL A 293 21.62 22.49 -24.34
N ARG A 294 21.19 21.92 -23.21
CA ARG A 294 22.00 21.92 -21.98
C ARG A 294 23.30 21.14 -22.14
N GLN A 295 23.26 19.99 -22.82
CA GLN A 295 24.46 19.21 -23.13
C GLN A 295 25.42 19.97 -24.06
N GLU A 296 24.87 20.68 -25.06
CA GLU A 296 25.67 21.53 -25.95
C GLU A 296 26.29 22.73 -25.23
N LEU A 297 25.56 23.35 -24.29
CA LEU A 297 26.05 24.46 -23.47
C LEU A 297 27.14 24.01 -22.47
N THR A 298 26.98 22.83 -21.86
CA THR A 298 27.90 22.33 -20.82
C THR A 298 29.13 21.63 -21.41
N GLY A 299 29.08 21.11 -22.63
CA GLY A 299 30.21 20.44 -23.28
C GLY A 299 31.49 21.28 -23.34
N PRO A 300 31.45 22.53 -23.83
CA PRO A 300 32.61 23.42 -23.86
C PRO A 300 33.10 23.81 -22.45
N LEU A 301 32.19 24.01 -21.49
CA LEU A 301 32.51 24.27 -20.08
C LEU A 301 33.34 23.13 -19.46
N VAL A 302 32.93 21.86 -19.67
CA VAL A 302 33.65 20.68 -19.16
C VAL A 302 35.07 20.63 -19.70
N LYS A 303 35.25 20.94 -21.00
CA LYS A 303 36.57 20.96 -21.65
C LYS A 303 37.46 22.06 -21.05
N ALA A 304 36.95 23.28 -20.91
CA ALA A 304 37.70 24.39 -20.33
C ALA A 304 38.10 24.13 -18.88
N LEU A 305 37.14 23.70 -18.04
CA LEU A 305 37.43 23.35 -16.64
C LEU A 305 38.39 22.17 -16.51
N SER A 306 38.39 21.23 -17.46
CA SER A 306 39.31 20.10 -17.45
C SER A 306 40.75 20.46 -17.78
N ALA A 307 40.98 21.58 -18.45
CA ALA A 307 42.32 22.07 -18.74
C ALA A 307 42.86 23.05 -17.70
N ALA A 308 41.97 23.72 -16.94
CA ALA A 308 42.35 24.65 -15.89
C ALA A 308 43.26 23.99 -14.84
N ARG A 309 44.28 24.72 -14.38
CA ARG A 309 45.31 24.17 -13.47
C ARG A 309 45.20 24.73 -12.06
N LEU A 310 45.06 26.04 -11.94
CA LEU A 310 45.10 26.77 -10.68
C LEU A 310 43.80 27.51 -10.44
N ARG A 311 43.25 28.20 -11.46
CA ARG A 311 42.08 29.07 -11.30
C ARG A 311 41.10 28.99 -12.45
N ALA A 312 39.82 28.99 -12.11
CA ALA A 312 38.74 29.18 -13.07
C ALA A 312 37.64 30.12 -12.53
N ARG A 313 37.00 30.85 -13.43
CA ARG A 313 35.80 31.63 -13.13
C ARG A 313 34.69 31.25 -14.09
N VAL A 314 33.59 30.75 -13.54
CA VAL A 314 32.40 30.33 -14.28
C VAL A 314 31.26 31.27 -13.95
N SER A 315 30.60 31.80 -14.97
CA SER A 315 29.39 32.61 -14.79
C SER A 315 28.28 32.16 -15.73
N VAL A 316 27.09 31.93 -15.17
CA VAL A 316 25.87 31.62 -15.92
C VAL A 316 24.95 32.83 -15.85
N LEU A 317 24.74 33.48 -16.98
CA LEU A 317 23.80 34.57 -17.13
C LEU A 317 22.55 34.07 -17.87
N ARG A 318 21.39 34.29 -17.27
CA ARG A 318 20.09 33.94 -17.83
C ARG A 318 19.28 35.20 -18.03
N THR A 319 18.83 35.43 -19.24
CA THR A 319 17.84 36.46 -19.55
C THR A 319 16.64 35.79 -20.17
N GLY A 320 15.49 36.48 -20.24
CA GLY A 320 14.30 35.92 -20.89
C GLY A 320 14.49 35.62 -22.39
N LYS A 321 15.59 36.07 -23.01
CA LYS A 321 15.89 35.93 -24.44
C LYS A 321 17.12 35.08 -24.72
N ASP A 322 18.05 34.97 -23.78
CA ASP A 322 19.28 34.19 -23.96
C ASP A 322 19.82 33.59 -22.65
N VAL A 323 20.59 32.52 -22.80
CA VAL A 323 21.38 31.92 -21.73
C VAL A 323 22.83 31.91 -22.16
N ARG A 324 23.72 32.42 -21.31
CA ARG A 324 25.15 32.57 -21.56
C ARG A 324 25.93 31.89 -20.45
N ILE A 325 26.84 31.00 -20.80
CA ILE A 325 27.81 30.42 -19.88
C ILE A 325 29.17 30.94 -20.30
N ALA A 326 29.81 31.71 -19.43
CA ALA A 326 31.17 32.17 -19.64
C ALA A 326 32.11 31.47 -18.65
N VAL A 327 33.27 31.08 -19.14
CA VAL A 327 34.33 30.45 -18.37
C VAL A 327 35.62 31.18 -18.68
N ILE A 328 36.34 31.56 -17.64
CA ILE A 328 37.68 32.12 -17.73
C ILE A 328 38.62 31.13 -17.04
N THR A 329 39.65 30.66 -17.75
CA THR A 329 40.63 29.69 -17.23
C THR A 329 42.05 30.19 -17.44
N ASP A 330 42.97 29.69 -16.62
CA ASP A 330 44.41 29.93 -16.70
C ASP A 330 45.16 29.02 -17.69
N ALA A 331 44.43 28.13 -18.39
CA ALA A 331 44.99 27.21 -19.36
C ALA A 331 44.57 27.57 -20.78
N HIS A 332 45.53 27.49 -21.71
CA HIS A 332 45.28 27.60 -23.14
C HIS A 332 44.79 26.26 -23.71
N THR A 333 43.51 26.18 -23.99
CA THR A 333 42.88 25.11 -24.76
C THR A 333 42.66 25.54 -26.19
N VAL A 334 43.32 24.87 -27.15
CA VAL A 334 43.00 25.01 -28.57
C VAL A 334 41.73 24.20 -28.83
N VAL A 335 40.57 24.77 -28.50
CA VAL A 335 39.28 24.14 -28.83
C VAL A 335 38.83 24.72 -30.17
N ALA A 336 38.76 23.88 -31.19
CA ALA A 336 38.17 24.26 -32.47
C ALA A 336 36.71 24.70 -32.25
N ALA A 337 36.39 25.91 -32.69
CA ALA A 337 35.04 26.47 -32.61
C ALA A 337 34.06 25.58 -33.38
N THR A 338 33.40 24.68 -32.65
CA THR A 338 32.32 23.87 -33.22
C THR A 338 31.02 24.52 -32.76
N SER A 339 30.57 25.51 -33.53
CA SER A 339 29.25 26.10 -33.38
C SER A 339 28.22 25.06 -33.84
N THR A 340 27.27 24.70 -32.98
CA THR A 340 26.10 23.90 -33.37
C THR A 340 24.97 24.84 -33.78
N ALA A 341 23.95 24.33 -34.50
CA ALA A 341 22.83 25.15 -34.96
C ALA A 341 22.06 25.87 -33.83
N SER A 342 22.20 25.41 -32.59
CA SER A 342 21.54 25.92 -31.39
C SER A 342 22.42 26.78 -30.48
N VAL A 343 23.73 26.60 -30.46
CA VAL A 343 24.62 27.25 -29.47
C VAL A 343 25.80 27.93 -30.16
N GLU A 344 25.88 29.25 -29.98
CA GLU A 344 27.00 30.07 -30.42
C GLU A 344 28.14 29.96 -29.41
N VAL A 345 29.35 29.64 -29.87
CA VAL A 345 30.54 29.53 -29.02
C VAL A 345 31.57 30.58 -29.43
N GLU A 346 31.87 31.50 -28.52
CA GLU A 346 32.86 32.57 -28.69
C GLU A 346 34.11 32.28 -27.85
N TYR A 347 35.27 32.53 -28.44
CA TYR A 347 36.58 32.37 -27.79
C TYR A 347 37.32 33.69 -27.81
N GLY A 348 37.92 34.06 -26.67
CA GLY A 348 38.80 35.21 -26.57
C GLY A 348 40.03 34.88 -25.74
N GLN A 349 41.19 35.38 -26.15
CA GLN A 349 42.40 35.36 -25.33
C GLN A 349 42.61 36.72 -24.69
N TYR A 350 42.84 36.74 -23.38
CA TYR A 350 43.12 37.94 -22.61
C TYR A 350 44.39 37.72 -21.78
N GLY A 351 45.55 37.98 -22.38
CA GLY A 351 46.85 37.74 -21.74
C GLY A 351 47.04 36.25 -21.43
N GLU A 352 47.30 35.92 -20.16
CA GLU A 352 47.48 34.55 -19.68
C GLU A 352 46.16 33.78 -19.48
N PHE A 353 45.01 34.44 -19.62
CA PHE A 353 43.70 33.82 -19.42
C PHE A 353 42.98 33.57 -20.75
N GLN A 354 42.31 32.42 -20.82
CA GLN A 354 41.39 32.10 -21.90
C GLN A 354 39.95 32.33 -21.45
N ARG A 355 39.18 33.05 -22.27
CA ARG A 355 37.73 33.20 -22.14
C ARG A 355 37.03 32.31 -23.16
N LEU A 356 36.13 31.47 -22.66
CA LEU A 356 35.17 30.69 -23.42
C LEU A 356 33.77 31.22 -23.08
N GLU A 357 32.95 31.45 -24.09
CA GLU A 357 31.55 31.78 -23.88
C GLU A 357 30.64 30.94 -24.78
N THR A 358 29.64 30.28 -24.21
CA THR A 358 28.59 29.58 -24.94
C THR A 358 27.27 30.32 -24.76
N ARG A 359 26.58 30.62 -25.85
CA ARG A 359 25.32 31.37 -25.86
C ARG A 359 24.24 30.59 -26.59
N TRP A 360 23.09 30.46 -25.94
CA TRP A 360 21.86 29.98 -26.53
C TRP A 360 20.82 31.11 -26.57
N ARG A 361 20.08 31.23 -27.66
CA ARG A 361 18.93 32.15 -27.79
C ARG A 361 17.66 31.32 -27.94
N ASN A 362 16.65 31.67 -27.16
CA ASN A 362 15.34 31.00 -27.15
C ASN A 362 14.43 31.51 -28.28
#